data_AF-A0A377Y921-F1
#
_entry.id   AF-A0A377Y921-F1
#
_cell.length_a   1.000
_cell.length_b   1.000
_cell.length_c   1.000
_cell.angle_alpha   90.00
_cell.angle_beta   90.00
_cell.angle_gamma   90.00
#
_symmetry.space_group_name_H-M   'P 1'
#
loop_
_entity.id
_entity.type
_entity.pdbx_description
1 polymer ?
#
loop_
_entity_poly.entity_id
_entity_poly.type
_entity_poly.pdbx_seq_one_letter_code
_entity_poly.pdbx_strand_id
1 'polypeptide(L)'
;MAPHPLAADGPDRCELNSLLDELEQRQLYCNREHLTEIVFSPVRRPDERWTERLQWLLMTDGFGFCSPLSREMGSRALTILAGYTGREVAEHLATVIVWNDDSAGTPS
;
A
#
# COMPACT_ATOMS: atom_id res chain seq x y z
N MET A 1 30.50 13.55 -7.59
CA MET A 1 29.61 12.47 -7.12
C MET A 1 29.87 12.30 -5.63
N ALA A 2 29.11 13.00 -4.78
CA ALA A 2 29.28 12.91 -3.33
C ALA A 2 28.46 11.73 -2.78
N PRO A 3 28.97 10.95 -1.81
CA PRO A 3 28.19 9.92 -1.16
C PRO A 3 27.11 10.57 -0.28
N HIS A 4 25.83 10.36 -0.62
CA HIS A 4 24.72 10.79 0.23
C HIS A 4 24.72 9.98 1.53
N PRO A 5 24.52 10.63 2.69
CA PRO A 5 24.67 10.00 4.00
C PRO A 5 23.60 8.94 4.21
N LEU A 6 24.00 7.87 4.89
CA LEU A 6 23.17 6.82 5.45
C LEU A 6 22.08 7.46 6.34
N ALA A 7 20.93 7.78 5.76
CA ALA A 7 19.75 8.15 6.53
C ALA A 7 19.18 6.86 7.11
N ALA A 8 18.89 6.82 8.42
CA ALA A 8 18.23 5.69 9.05
C ALA A 8 16.87 5.34 8.38
N ASP A 9 16.29 6.30 7.65
CA ASP A 9 15.11 6.16 6.80
C ASP A 9 15.39 5.55 5.41
N GLY A 10 16.63 5.61 4.93
CA GLY A 10 17.03 5.12 3.61
C GLY A 10 16.64 3.68 3.31
N PRO A 11 16.87 2.69 4.21
CA PRO A 11 16.46 1.31 3.97
C PRO A 11 14.95 1.12 4.06
N ASP A 12 14.29 1.71 5.06
CA ASP A 12 12.84 1.60 5.25
C ASP A 12 12.07 2.24 4.09
N ARG A 13 12.52 3.42 3.65
CA ARG A 13 11.94 4.13 2.51
C ARG A 13 12.22 3.41 1.21
N CYS A 14 13.39 2.80 1.05
CA CYS A 14 13.69 1.94 -0.11
C CYS A 14 12.73 0.74 -0.14
N GLU A 15 12.54 0.07 1.01
CA GLU A 15 11.65 -1.08 1.15
C GLU A 15 10.19 -0.71 0.87
N LEU A 16 9.71 0.41 1.43
CA LEU A 16 8.36 0.93 1.12
C LEU A 16 8.23 1.22 -0.38
N ASN A 17 9.20 1.87 -1.01
CA ASN A 17 9.13 2.18 -2.44
C ASN A 17 9.11 0.89 -3.29
N SER A 18 9.90 -0.12 -2.94
CA SER A 18 9.85 -1.42 -3.61
C SER A 18 8.51 -2.12 -3.43
N LEU A 19 7.90 -2.05 -2.24
CA LEU A 19 6.54 -2.56 -2.04
C LEU A 19 5.53 -1.83 -2.93
N LEU A 20 5.56 -0.49 -2.96
CA LEU A 20 4.63 0.30 -3.77
C LEU A 20 4.80 0.05 -5.27
N ASP A 21 6.04 -0.11 -5.74
CA ASP A 21 6.34 -0.50 -7.12
C ASP A 21 5.76 -1.87 -7.47
N GLU A 22 5.88 -2.86 -6.57
CA GLU A 22 5.28 -4.19 -6.74
C GLU A 22 3.74 -4.14 -6.79
N LEU A 23 3.10 -3.24 -6.03
CA LEU A 23 1.65 -3.03 -6.11
C LEU A 23 1.26 -2.39 -7.45
N GLU A 24 2.00 -1.38 -7.89
CA GLU A 24 1.79 -0.69 -9.17
C GLU A 24 1.96 -1.64 -10.37
N GLN A 25 2.99 -2.48 -10.37
CA GLN A 25 3.22 -3.54 -11.38
C GLN A 25 2.04 -4.53 -11.46
N ARG A 26 1.29 -4.70 -10.36
CA ARG A 26 0.08 -5.54 -10.30
C ARG A 26 -1.20 -4.73 -10.51
N GLN A 27 -1.07 -3.51 -11.06
CA GLN A 27 -2.16 -2.58 -11.35
C GLN A 27 -2.98 -2.22 -10.11
N LEU A 28 -2.35 -2.16 -8.93
CA LEU A 28 -2.95 -1.61 -7.73
C LEU A 28 -2.29 -0.26 -7.46
N TYR A 29 -3.00 0.81 -7.80
CA TYR A 29 -2.48 2.18 -7.71
C TYR A 29 -2.91 2.81 -6.39
N CYS A 30 -2.00 3.56 -5.78
CA CYS A 30 -2.26 4.36 -4.60
C CYS A 30 -1.42 5.63 -4.64
N ASN A 31 -1.75 6.60 -3.78
CA ASN A 31 -1.01 7.85 -3.75
C ASN A 31 0.33 7.68 -3.00
N ARG A 32 1.34 7.10 -3.68
CA ARG A 32 2.62 6.69 -3.10
C ARG A 32 3.36 7.81 -2.38
N GLU A 33 3.30 9.03 -2.91
CA GLU A 33 4.00 10.18 -2.33
C GLU A 33 3.38 10.55 -0.99
N HIS A 34 2.05 10.69 -0.95
CA HIS A 34 1.32 11.01 0.27
C HIS A 34 1.44 9.90 1.32
N LEU A 35 1.39 8.64 0.89
CA LEU A 35 1.58 7.49 1.76
C LEU A 35 2.99 7.48 2.37
N THR A 36 4.03 7.71 1.57
CA THR A 36 5.42 7.83 2.05
C THR A 36 5.57 9.00 3.02
N GLU A 37 5.00 10.16 2.72
CA GLU A 37 5.08 11.34 3.60
C GLU A 37 4.39 11.13 4.95
N ILE A 38 3.23 10.46 5.00
CA ILE A 38 2.53 10.20 6.27
C ILE A 38 3.21 9.07 7.04
N VAL A 39 3.66 8.01 6.35
CA VAL A 39 4.39 6.90 6.95
C VAL A 39 5.65 7.43 7.62
N PHE A 40 6.44 8.26 6.94
CA PHE A 40 7.70 8.82 7.45
C PHE A 40 7.57 10.21 8.08
N SER A 41 6.34 10.63 8.41
CA SER A 41 6.12 11.90 9.08
C SER A 41 6.87 11.97 10.42
N PRO A 42 7.48 13.12 10.77
CA PRO A 42 8.27 13.28 11.99
C PRO A 42 7.45 13.16 13.28
N VAL A 43 6.12 13.08 13.17
CA VAL A 43 5.19 12.80 14.26
C VAL A 43 5.24 11.31 14.69
N ARG A 44 5.86 10.43 13.89
CA ARG A 44 5.95 9.00 14.21
C ARG A 44 6.80 8.77 15.46
N ARG A 45 6.44 7.77 16.26
CA ARG A 45 7.28 7.32 17.38
C ARG A 45 8.58 6.71 16.81
N PRO A 46 9.74 6.96 17.44
CA PRO A 46 11.03 6.44 16.97
C PRO A 46 11.14 4.91 17.07
N ASP A 47 10.31 4.26 17.88
CA ASP A 47 10.26 2.80 18.05
C ASP A 47 9.24 2.13 17.10
N GLU A 48 8.44 2.92 16.37
CA GLU A 48 7.37 2.40 15.51
C GLU A 48 7.88 2.11 14.10
N ARG A 49 7.73 0.85 13.67
CA ARG A 49 8.12 0.41 12.32
C ARG A 49 7.22 1.04 11.26
N TRP A 50 7.78 1.22 10.07
CA TRP A 50 7.02 1.79 8.96
C TRP A 50 5.85 0.91 8.52
N THR A 51 5.97 -0.40 8.70
CA THR A 51 4.91 -1.38 8.44
C THR A 51 3.73 -1.27 9.40
N GLU A 52 3.97 -1.04 10.70
CA GLU A 52 2.93 -0.82 11.73
C GLU A 52 2.15 0.47 11.44
N ARG A 53 2.89 1.53 11.11
CA ARG A 53 2.32 2.82 10.71
C ARG A 53 1.50 2.68 9.44
N LEU A 54 2.02 1.97 8.44
CA LEU A 54 1.33 1.68 7.18
C LEU A 54 0.04 0.89 7.43
N GLN A 55 0.08 -0.15 8.27
CA GLN A 55 -1.11 -0.91 8.67
C GLN A 55 -2.20 0.02 9.21
N TRP A 56 -1.86 0.86 10.20
CA TRP A 56 -2.83 1.77 10.82
C TRP A 56 -3.45 2.75 9.81
N LEU A 57 -2.62 3.27 8.90
CA LEU A 57 -3.02 4.19 7.85
C LEU A 57 -4.00 3.56 6.86
N LEU A 58 -3.70 2.34 6.42
CA LEU A 58 -4.55 1.60 5.48
C LEU A 58 -5.88 1.18 6.11
N MET A 59 -5.90 0.87 7.41
CA MET A 59 -7.15 0.56 8.12
C MET A 59 -8.03 1.79 8.37
N THR A 60 -7.43 2.98 8.43
CA THR A 60 -8.18 4.21 8.75
C THR A 60 -8.79 4.86 7.51
N ASP A 61 -8.01 4.96 6.44
CA ASP A 61 -8.39 5.75 5.25
C ASP A 61 -8.36 4.92 3.96
N GLY A 62 -7.61 3.81 3.94
CA GLY A 62 -7.41 3.03 2.73
C GLY A 62 -6.64 3.77 1.63
N PHE A 63 -6.28 5.06 1.80
CA PHE A 63 -5.39 5.85 0.94
C PHE A 63 -5.83 5.97 -0.53
N GLY A 64 -7.13 5.83 -0.79
CA GLY A 64 -7.70 5.97 -2.13
C GLY A 64 -7.16 4.95 -3.13
N PHE A 65 -6.85 3.73 -2.66
CA PHE A 65 -6.39 2.67 -3.56
C PHE A 65 -7.44 2.38 -4.65
N CYS A 66 -6.96 2.25 -5.88
CA CYS A 66 -7.78 2.00 -7.05
C CYS A 66 -7.11 0.96 -7.93
N SER A 67 -7.90 0.06 -8.50
CA SER A 67 -7.40 -0.92 -9.46
C SER A 67 -8.31 -1.02 -10.67
N PRO A 68 -7.77 -0.94 -11.90
CA PRO A 68 -8.50 -1.26 -13.12
C PRO A 68 -8.73 -2.77 -13.30
N LEU A 69 -8.27 -3.60 -12.36
CA LEU A 69 -8.49 -5.04 -12.37
C LEU A 69 -9.71 -5.43 -11.54
N SER A 70 -10.26 -6.62 -11.83
CA SER A 70 -11.23 -7.28 -10.96
C SER A 70 -10.59 -7.71 -9.65
N ARG A 71 -11.40 -7.80 -8.59
CA ARG A 71 -10.96 -8.14 -7.23
C ARG A 71 -10.10 -9.40 -7.16
N GLU A 72 -10.40 -10.43 -7.95
CA GLU A 72 -9.64 -11.68 -7.98
C GLU A 72 -8.20 -11.48 -8.48
N MET A 73 -8.01 -10.69 -9.53
CA MET A 73 -6.68 -10.40 -10.07
C MET A 73 -5.89 -9.46 -9.15
N GLY A 74 -6.58 -8.48 -8.57
CA GLY A 74 -5.99 -7.56 -7.58
C GLY A 74 -5.68 -8.19 -6.22
N SER A 75 -6.30 -9.33 -5.89
CA SER A 75 -6.07 -10.06 -4.64
C SER A 75 -4.60 -10.47 -4.48
N ARG A 76 -3.86 -10.67 -5.58
CA ARG A 76 -2.43 -11.00 -5.50
C ARG A 76 -1.58 -9.84 -4.99
N ALA A 77 -1.93 -8.60 -5.32
CA ALA A 77 -1.27 -7.41 -4.79
C ALA A 77 -1.56 -7.26 -3.29
N LEU A 78 -2.81 -7.53 -2.89
CA LEU A 78 -3.21 -7.54 -1.49
C LEU A 78 -2.48 -8.60 -0.66
N THR A 79 -2.21 -9.79 -1.22
CA THR A 79 -1.42 -10.82 -0.53
C THR A 79 0.01 -10.36 -0.23
N ILE A 80 0.61 -9.57 -1.10
CA ILE A 80 1.96 -9.00 -0.86
C ILE A 80 1.87 -7.98 0.26
N LEU A 81 0.91 -7.06 0.18
CA LEU A 81 0.67 -6.06 1.21
C LEU A 81 0.39 -6.69 2.57
N ALA A 82 -0.32 -7.82 2.61
CA ALA A 82 -0.57 -8.60 3.82
C ALA A 82 0.71 -9.18 4.44
N GLY A 83 1.76 -9.42 3.64
CA GLY A 83 3.06 -9.84 4.14
C GLY A 83 3.75 -8.77 4.99
N TYR A 84 3.48 -7.49 4.72
CA TYR A 84 4.06 -6.35 5.44
C TYR A 84 3.15 -5.83 6.53
N THR A 85 1.84 -5.75 6.25
CA THR A 85 0.85 -5.05 7.08
C THR A 85 -0.14 -6.00 7.75
N GLY A 86 -0.10 -7.29 7.43
CA GLY A 86 -1.02 -8.29 7.95
C GLY A 86 -2.26 -8.51 7.08
N ARG A 87 -2.86 -9.69 7.21
CA ARG A 87 -4.01 -10.12 6.40
C ARG A 87 -5.24 -9.24 6.60
N GLU A 88 -5.48 -8.79 7.83
CA GLU A 88 -6.65 -7.96 8.17
C GLU A 88 -6.69 -6.66 7.35
N VAL A 89 -5.54 -6.02 7.14
CA VAL A 89 -5.41 -4.82 6.32
C VAL A 89 -5.74 -5.12 4.86
N ALA A 90 -5.22 -6.22 4.33
CA ALA A 90 -5.49 -6.63 2.96
C ALA A 90 -6.98 -6.96 2.73
N GLU A 91 -7.62 -7.62 3.69
CA GLU A 91 -9.06 -7.89 3.65
C GLU A 91 -9.88 -6.60 3.73
N HIS A 92 -9.51 -5.67 4.61
CA HIS A 92 -10.15 -4.36 4.71
C HIS A 92 -10.00 -3.56 3.40
N LEU A 93 -8.78 -3.48 2.87
CA LEU A 93 -8.52 -2.83 1.58
C LEU A 93 -9.34 -3.46 0.47
N ALA A 94 -9.49 -4.79 0.44
CA ALA A 94 -10.34 -5.44 -0.55
C ALA A 94 -11.80 -4.93 -0.55
N THR A 95 -12.29 -4.42 0.58
CA THR A 95 -13.64 -3.85 0.72
C THR A 95 -13.74 -2.37 0.36
N VAL A 96 -12.67 -1.60 0.55
CA VAL A 96 -12.66 -0.14 0.30
C VAL A 96 -12.05 0.24 -1.04
N ILE A 97 -11.25 -0.64 -1.65
CA ILE A 97 -10.68 -0.44 -2.99
C ILE A 97 -11.80 -0.38 -4.01
N VAL A 98 -11.71 0.61 -4.89
CA VAL A 98 -12.53 0.67 -6.10
C VAL A 98 -11.93 -0.30 -7.12
N TRP A 99 -12.57 -1.45 -7.27
CA TRP A 99 -12.26 -2.43 -8.30
C TRP A 99 -13.01 -2.07 -9.58
N ASN A 100 -12.36 -2.25 -10.72
CA ASN A 100 -13.08 -2.32 -12.00
C ASN A 100 -13.74 -3.70 -12.10
N ASP A 101 -14.79 -3.88 -11.32
CA ASP A 101 -15.71 -4.99 -11.51
C ASP A 101 -16.49 -4.68 -12.79
N ASP A 102 -15.94 -5.12 -13.93
CA ASP A 102 -16.70 -5.30 -15.16
C ASP A 102 -17.73 -6.42 -14.87
N SER A 103 -18.70 -6.12 -14.01
CA SER A 103 -19.98 -6.81 -13.96
C SER A 103 -20.72 -6.44 -15.24
N ALA A 104 -20.18 -6.87 -16.39
CA ALA A 104 -20.92 -6.99 -17.63
C ALA A 104 -21.98 -8.07 -17.42
N GLY A 105 -23.15 -7.61 -17.00
CA GLY A 105 -24.48 -8.15 -17.30
C GLY A 105 -24.66 -9.66 -17.30
N THR A 106 -25.35 -10.16 -16.28
CA THR A 106 -26.55 -10.96 -16.56
C THR A 106 -27.74 -10.31 -15.86
N PRO A 107 -28.53 -9.45 -16.54
CA PRO A 107 -29.92 -9.28 -16.15
C PRO A 107 -30.63 -10.63 -16.37
N SER A 108 -31.34 -11.07 -15.34
CA SER A 108 -32.17 -12.29 -15.32
C SER A 108 -33.29 -12.28 -16.36
#